data_AF-A0A8C7W065-F1
#
_entry.id   AF-A0A8C7W065-F1
#
_cell.length_a   1.000
_cell.length_b   1.000
_cell.length_c   1.000
_cell.angle_alpha   90.00
_cell.angle_beta   90.00
_cell.angle_gamma   90.00
#
_symmetry.space_group_name_H-M   'P 1'
#
loop_
_entity.id
_entity.type
_entity.pdbx_description
1 polymer ?
#
loop_
_entity_poly.entity_id
_entity_poly.type
_entity_poly.pdbx_seq_one_letter_code
_entity_poly.pdbx_strand_id
1 'polypeptide(L)'
;LILLQHSLLSHGMRGRGEPLHAPHLSDIYANSAIQQQDYSATIWLRSKEKLEHSQQKCIAIFALLCCFAVLVALTFSAVDVWGEDEDGITEENCNRHCRIVLVENIPEDLHLSVDGTTHVPLSTGLNSLLDQAKHSVEVVSPVWNLNSWDQETWPNSDTEGQLLFQRLLNLKTREVKLKIASSLTDSAELQKLTEHGAEVRFVNMSALTRGGLHSNFWVVDRKHVFIGSASMDWRSLSKRKELGVLVYNCSCLAIDLHRVFSFYWQLQNRDYVPSIWSKRVTALYGKDSPVTLYLNDTEVTAYVSTSPDLFCPKDRAKDIDVIQHVMQEAKLFIYISVTDYLPLLTRRYWSPIDEMIRESVVLRGVKVRMLISFWKQTHPLTFNFIMSLKSLCMELANCSLEVKFFSRREQMANSQPGVNHNKYMVTDSAVYIGNHDWVGSEFVYNAGTGLVIKPTQTLKERGATILEQVKAVFERDWHSRYAKTLQASNRTPEGSKYRNLHNNQRSRDKRII
;
A
#
# COMPACT_ATOMS: atom_id res chain seq x y z
N LEU A 1 0.40 27.82 -25.89
CA LEU A 1 -0.22 28.11 -27.19
C LEU A 1 0.57 29.24 -27.84
N ILE A 2 1.16 28.97 -29.01
CA ILE A 2 1.68 29.89 -30.04
C ILE A 2 2.87 30.79 -29.63
N LEU A 3 4.02 30.88 -30.31
CA LEU A 3 4.85 30.03 -31.21
C LEU A 3 6.11 30.87 -31.53
N LEU A 4 7.26 30.19 -31.66
CA LEU A 4 8.37 30.37 -32.61
C LEU A 4 9.10 31.73 -32.80
N GLN A 5 10.40 31.67 -32.46
CA GLN A 5 11.56 31.81 -33.37
C GLN A 5 11.38 32.48 -34.75
N HIS A 6 12.28 33.42 -35.04
CA HIS A 6 13.09 33.37 -36.26
C HIS A 6 14.49 33.93 -36.03
N SER A 7 15.50 33.11 -36.31
CA SER A 7 16.92 33.49 -36.42
C SER A 7 17.29 33.83 -37.87
N LEU A 8 18.47 34.42 -38.06
CA LEU A 8 19.48 34.27 -39.14
C LEU A 8 20.04 35.65 -39.53
N LEU A 9 21.27 36.00 -39.14
CA LEU A 9 22.60 35.66 -39.73
C LEU A 9 23.08 36.72 -40.73
N SER A 10 24.21 37.37 -40.44
CA SER A 10 25.42 37.35 -41.28
C SER A 10 26.38 38.50 -40.95
N HIS A 11 27.65 38.14 -40.79
CA HIS A 11 28.83 39.00 -40.90
C HIS A 11 28.96 39.69 -42.28
N GLY A 12 29.70 40.80 -42.33
CA GLY A 12 30.21 41.38 -43.58
C GLY A 12 31.14 42.58 -43.34
N MET A 13 32.34 42.53 -43.91
CA MET A 13 33.47 43.45 -43.72
C MET A 13 33.38 44.77 -44.53
N ARG A 14 34.17 45.77 -44.08
CA ARG A 14 34.93 46.84 -44.78
C ARG A 14 34.55 47.25 -46.23
N GLY A 15 34.44 48.56 -46.44
CA GLY A 15 34.72 49.24 -47.71
C GLY A 15 34.61 50.77 -47.63
N ARG A 16 35.66 51.50 -48.02
CA ARG A 16 35.77 52.98 -48.06
C ARG A 16 35.03 53.57 -49.28
N GLY A 17 34.62 54.84 -49.16
CA GLY A 17 34.26 55.71 -50.30
C GLY A 17 33.72 57.08 -49.86
N GLU A 18 34.54 58.11 -50.01
CA GLU A 18 34.30 59.55 -49.81
C GLU A 18 33.80 60.19 -51.15
N PRO A 19 33.58 61.53 -51.32
CA PRO A 19 32.49 62.40 -50.81
C PRO A 19 31.86 63.31 -51.91
N LEU A 20 30.97 64.27 -51.56
CA LEU A 20 30.96 65.71 -51.94
C LEU A 20 29.62 66.42 -52.26
N HIS A 21 29.55 67.66 -51.72
CA HIS A 21 28.88 68.92 -52.12
C HIS A 21 27.42 69.28 -51.68
N ALA A 22 27.31 69.99 -50.52
CA ALA A 22 27.05 71.43 -50.27
C ALA A 22 26.04 72.26 -51.16
N PRO A 23 25.61 73.51 -50.79
CA PRO A 23 25.54 74.26 -49.50
C PRO A 23 24.23 75.11 -49.29
N HIS A 24 24.09 75.78 -48.12
CA HIS A 24 23.85 77.24 -47.88
C HIS A 24 22.88 77.67 -46.74
N LEU A 25 23.43 78.47 -45.80
CA LEU A 25 23.01 79.75 -45.12
C LEU A 25 21.51 79.98 -44.73
N SER A 26 21.09 80.69 -43.69
CA SER A 26 21.64 81.64 -42.66
C SER A 26 20.45 82.09 -41.76
N ASP A 27 20.53 82.04 -40.43
CA ASP A 27 20.72 83.14 -39.45
C ASP A 27 19.50 83.90 -38.84
N ILE A 28 19.56 83.97 -37.49
CA ILE A 28 19.14 85.04 -36.53
C ILE A 28 17.64 85.21 -36.17
N TYR A 29 17.30 84.86 -34.91
CA TYR A 29 16.61 85.67 -33.87
C TYR A 29 16.25 84.75 -32.68
N ALA A 30 17.03 84.74 -31.60
CA ALA A 30 16.70 83.92 -30.41
C ALA A 30 17.17 84.59 -29.12
N ASN A 31 16.36 85.50 -28.56
CA ASN A 31 16.55 86.01 -27.19
C ASN A 31 15.24 86.18 -26.39
N SER A 32 14.12 85.62 -26.85
CA SER A 32 12.85 85.57 -26.11
C SER A 32 12.43 84.14 -25.70
N ALA A 33 13.16 83.10 -26.13
CA ALA A 33 12.77 81.71 -25.93
C ALA A 33 13.19 81.11 -24.57
N ILE A 34 14.18 81.70 -23.89
CA ILE A 34 14.84 81.06 -22.74
C ILE A 34 13.97 81.05 -21.48
N GLN A 35 13.21 82.13 -21.20
CA GLN A 35 12.39 82.20 -19.99
C GLN A 35 11.07 81.41 -20.08
N GLN A 36 10.61 81.09 -21.30
CA GLN A 36 9.40 80.28 -21.54
C GLN A 36 9.71 78.78 -21.58
N GLN A 37 10.96 78.40 -21.87
CA GLN A 37 11.43 77.01 -21.85
C GLN A 37 11.58 76.44 -20.44
N ASP A 38 12.07 77.21 -19.46
CA ASP A 38 12.27 76.70 -18.09
C ASP A 38 10.95 76.42 -17.36
N TYR A 39 9.91 77.24 -17.58
CA TYR A 39 8.58 77.00 -17.01
C TYR A 39 7.90 75.76 -17.62
N SER A 40 8.11 75.53 -18.92
CA SER A 40 7.58 74.36 -19.65
C SER A 40 8.30 73.07 -19.25
N ALA A 41 9.64 73.11 -19.08
CA ALA A 41 10.44 71.96 -18.65
C ALA A 41 10.07 71.51 -17.23
N THR A 42 9.81 72.45 -16.32
CA THR A 42 9.44 72.13 -14.92
C THR A 42 8.04 71.49 -14.82
N ILE A 43 7.09 71.94 -15.65
CA ILE A 43 5.74 71.33 -15.73
C ILE A 43 5.81 69.95 -16.39
N TRP A 44 6.64 69.79 -17.41
CA TRP A 44 6.83 68.51 -18.10
C TRP A 44 7.48 67.46 -17.19
N LEU A 45 8.53 67.83 -16.45
CA LEU A 45 9.17 66.96 -15.44
C LEU A 45 8.21 66.57 -14.32
N ARG A 46 7.39 67.51 -13.81
CA ARG A 46 6.37 67.23 -12.80
C ARG A 46 5.23 66.33 -13.31
N SER A 47 4.90 66.42 -14.61
CA SER A 47 3.92 65.52 -15.24
C SER A 47 4.48 64.12 -15.45
N LYS A 48 5.77 64.02 -15.82
CA LYS A 48 6.49 62.75 -16.02
C LYS A 48 6.67 62.00 -14.70
N GLU A 49 7.03 62.71 -13.63
CA GLU A 49 7.17 62.14 -12.28
C GLU A 49 5.82 61.66 -11.72
N LYS A 50 4.72 62.38 -11.98
CA LYS A 50 3.35 61.91 -11.67
C LYS A 50 2.94 60.69 -12.50
N LEU A 51 3.33 60.63 -13.77
CA LEU A 51 3.03 59.51 -14.66
C LEU A 51 3.82 58.25 -14.24
N GLU A 52 5.10 58.40 -13.93
CA GLU A 52 5.97 57.33 -13.41
C GLU A 52 5.49 56.82 -12.04
N HIS A 53 5.05 57.72 -11.16
CA HIS A 53 4.48 57.35 -9.85
C HIS A 53 3.13 56.64 -9.99
N SER A 54 2.31 57.02 -10.98
CA SER A 54 1.06 56.33 -11.32
C SER A 54 1.31 54.94 -11.91
N GLN A 55 2.30 54.82 -12.81
CA GLN A 55 2.72 53.55 -13.40
C GLN A 55 3.29 52.59 -12.34
N GLN A 56 4.11 53.08 -11.40
CA GLN A 56 4.62 52.27 -10.29
C GLN A 56 3.49 51.74 -9.39
N LYS A 57 2.45 52.55 -9.11
CA LYS A 57 1.28 52.11 -8.37
C LYS A 57 0.49 51.04 -9.12
N CYS A 58 0.29 51.19 -10.43
CA CYS A 58 -0.37 50.19 -11.25
C CYS A 58 0.41 48.87 -11.30
N ILE A 59 1.74 48.93 -11.41
CA ILE A 59 2.60 47.73 -11.39
C ILE A 59 2.52 47.04 -10.02
N ALA A 60 2.58 47.79 -8.93
CA ALA A 60 2.47 47.24 -7.58
C ALA A 60 1.10 46.57 -7.32
N ILE A 61 0.01 47.20 -7.78
CA ILE A 61 -1.34 46.65 -7.67
C ILE A 61 -1.48 45.38 -8.52
N PHE A 62 -0.94 45.38 -9.74
CA PHE A 62 -0.96 44.20 -10.60
C PHE A 62 -0.12 43.05 -10.03
N ALA A 63 1.05 43.34 -9.46
CA ALA A 63 1.87 42.35 -8.76
C ALA A 63 1.14 41.78 -7.54
N LEU A 64 0.47 42.61 -6.74
CA LEU A 64 -0.35 42.17 -5.61
C LEU A 64 -1.53 41.30 -6.04
N LEU A 65 -2.23 41.68 -7.12
CA LEU A 65 -3.31 40.89 -7.70
C LEU A 65 -2.81 39.54 -8.22
N CYS A 66 -1.65 39.49 -8.88
CA CYS A 66 -1.02 38.25 -9.31
C CYS A 66 -0.59 37.40 -8.12
N CYS A 67 0.02 37.98 -7.09
CA CYS A 67 0.38 37.27 -5.86
C CYS A 67 -0.87 36.72 -5.15
N PHE A 68 -1.95 37.50 -5.09
CA PHE A 68 -3.21 37.07 -4.52
C PHE A 68 -3.85 35.97 -5.36
N ALA A 69 -3.87 36.08 -6.69
CA ALA A 69 -4.38 35.04 -7.58
C ALA A 69 -3.57 33.75 -7.48
N VAL A 70 -2.24 33.84 -7.33
CA VAL A 70 -1.37 32.68 -7.07
C VAL A 70 -1.64 32.11 -5.69
N LEU A 71 -1.80 32.93 -4.65
CA LEU A 71 -2.17 32.48 -3.31
C LEU A 71 -3.52 31.78 -3.32
N VAL A 72 -4.51 32.35 -4.00
CA VAL A 72 -5.84 31.78 -4.19
C VAL A 72 -5.73 30.46 -4.95
N ALA A 73 -5.01 30.42 -6.07
CA ALA A 73 -4.79 29.19 -6.83
C ALA A 73 -4.04 28.12 -6.01
N LEU A 74 -3.05 28.50 -5.21
CA LEU A 74 -2.33 27.59 -4.30
C LEU A 74 -3.23 27.12 -3.15
N THR A 75 -4.08 27.99 -2.62
CA THR A 75 -5.07 27.60 -1.61
C THR A 75 -6.09 26.66 -2.22
N PHE A 76 -6.64 26.92 -3.41
CA PHE A 76 -7.56 26.01 -4.09
C PHE A 76 -6.88 24.72 -4.55
N SER A 77 -5.58 24.75 -4.90
CA SER A 77 -4.81 23.54 -5.23
C SER A 77 -4.47 22.72 -3.99
N ALA A 78 -4.27 23.35 -2.83
CA ALA A 78 -4.15 22.67 -1.54
C ALA A 78 -5.53 22.20 -1.02
N VAL A 79 -6.58 22.94 -1.38
CA VAL A 79 -8.00 22.72 -1.09
C VAL A 79 -8.64 22.04 -2.32
N ASP A 80 -7.99 21.00 -2.85
CA ASP A 80 -8.65 20.01 -3.72
C ASP A 80 -9.58 19.17 -2.81
N VAL A 81 -10.66 19.80 -2.33
CA VAL A 81 -11.42 19.45 -1.10
C VAL A 81 -12.89 19.15 -1.34
N TRP A 82 -13.48 19.48 -2.49
CA TRP A 82 -14.95 19.45 -2.59
C TRP A 82 -15.54 18.12 -3.07
N GLY A 83 -14.90 16.98 -2.80
CA GLY A 83 -15.38 15.67 -3.27
C GLY A 83 -15.41 14.54 -2.26
N GLU A 84 -14.95 14.74 -1.02
CA GLU A 84 -14.70 13.63 -0.09
C GLU A 84 -15.17 13.86 1.35
N ASP A 85 -15.83 14.99 1.64
CA ASP A 85 -16.54 15.21 2.91
C ASP A 85 -18.02 14.74 2.85
N GLU A 86 -18.37 13.88 1.87
CA GLU A 86 -19.77 13.45 1.64
C GLU A 86 -20.37 12.68 2.82
N ASP A 87 -19.56 12.05 3.68
CA ASP A 87 -20.06 11.17 4.74
C ASP A 87 -20.21 11.88 6.12
N GLY A 88 -19.68 13.10 6.27
CA GLY A 88 -19.72 13.87 7.53
C GLY A 88 -18.96 13.25 8.72
N ILE A 89 -18.18 12.18 8.49
CA ILE A 89 -17.40 11.49 9.53
C ILE A 89 -16.06 12.19 9.73
N THR A 90 -15.78 12.61 10.96
CA THR A 90 -14.57 13.28 11.40
C THR A 90 -13.91 12.50 12.55
N GLU A 91 -12.69 12.91 12.91
CA GLU A 91 -11.95 12.37 14.06
C GLU A 91 -12.72 12.50 15.39
N GLU A 92 -13.59 13.51 15.50
CA GLU A 92 -14.34 13.84 16.71
C GLU A 92 -15.65 13.04 16.85
N ASN A 93 -16.29 12.70 15.71
CA ASN A 93 -17.60 12.06 15.70
C ASN A 93 -17.57 10.58 15.26
N CYS A 94 -16.38 10.02 15.06
CA CYS A 94 -16.24 8.64 14.61
C CYS A 94 -16.69 7.62 15.67
N ASN A 95 -17.23 6.48 15.22
CA ASN A 95 -17.70 5.40 16.08
C ASN A 95 -16.55 4.48 16.49
N ARG A 96 -16.50 4.17 17.79
CA ARG A 96 -15.53 3.27 18.43
C ARG A 96 -16.11 1.90 18.79
N HIS A 97 -17.44 1.74 18.78
CA HIS A 97 -18.10 0.46 19.02
C HIS A 97 -18.26 -0.30 17.71
N CYS A 98 -17.42 -1.30 17.54
CA CYS A 98 -17.26 -2.02 16.29
C CYS A 98 -17.60 -3.50 16.45
N ARG A 99 -18.06 -4.12 15.36
CA ARG A 99 -18.21 -5.57 15.28
C ARG A 99 -17.09 -6.14 14.42
N ILE A 100 -16.23 -6.96 14.99
CA ILE A 100 -15.15 -7.64 14.25
C ILE A 100 -15.54 -9.09 13.93
N VAL A 101 -15.24 -9.52 12.72
CA VAL A 101 -15.48 -10.88 12.23
C VAL A 101 -14.21 -11.39 11.56
N LEU A 102 -13.68 -12.50 12.07
CA LEU A 102 -12.61 -13.25 11.39
C LEU A 102 -13.21 -13.97 10.18
N VAL A 103 -12.58 -13.79 9.02
CA VAL A 103 -12.94 -14.51 7.79
C VAL A 103 -11.78 -15.31 7.26
N GLU A 104 -12.12 -16.47 6.72
CA GLU A 104 -11.17 -17.37 6.10
C GLU A 104 -11.71 -17.88 4.77
N ASN A 105 -10.82 -18.06 3.80
CA ASN A 105 -11.07 -19.03 2.75
C ASN A 105 -10.37 -20.33 3.13
N ILE A 106 -11.13 -21.43 3.18
CA ILE A 106 -10.60 -22.78 3.37
C ILE A 106 -10.95 -23.53 2.10
N PRO A 107 -9.96 -23.89 1.26
CA PRO A 107 -10.22 -24.65 0.03
C PRO A 107 -11.00 -25.94 0.35
N GLU A 108 -11.98 -26.31 -0.49
CA GLU A 108 -12.84 -27.47 -0.26
C GLU A 108 -12.08 -28.79 -0.10
N ASP A 109 -10.90 -28.89 -0.72
CA ASP A 109 -10.00 -30.04 -0.63
C ASP A 109 -9.14 -30.06 0.65
N LEU A 110 -9.28 -29.04 1.50
CA LEU A 110 -8.60 -28.91 2.78
C LEU A 110 -9.53 -29.31 3.94
N HIS A 111 -9.49 -30.57 4.31
CA HIS A 111 -10.25 -31.10 5.46
C HIS A 111 -9.53 -30.76 6.77
N LEU A 112 -9.87 -29.61 7.35
CA LEU A 112 -9.44 -29.21 8.70
C LEU A 112 -10.52 -29.60 9.72
N SER A 113 -10.11 -30.11 10.89
CA SER A 113 -11.06 -30.35 11.99
C SER A 113 -11.67 -29.01 12.40
N VAL A 114 -12.98 -28.88 12.25
CA VAL A 114 -13.72 -27.71 12.70
C VAL A 114 -14.21 -28.01 14.11
N ASP A 115 -13.35 -27.76 15.10
CA ASP A 115 -13.68 -27.98 16.51
C ASP A 115 -14.66 -26.88 16.99
N GLY A 116 -15.92 -26.95 16.54
CA GLY A 116 -17.03 -26.09 16.98
C GLY A 116 -16.93 -24.60 16.60
N THR A 117 -15.84 -24.15 15.99
CA THR A 117 -15.64 -22.77 15.54
C THR A 117 -16.22 -22.58 14.14
N THR A 118 -17.41 -21.98 14.06
CA THR A 118 -17.98 -21.52 12.79
C THR A 118 -17.09 -20.43 12.20
N HIS A 119 -16.31 -20.76 11.17
CA HIS A 119 -15.60 -19.76 10.37
C HIS A 119 -16.58 -19.11 9.40
N VAL A 120 -16.41 -17.80 9.17
CA VAL A 120 -17.17 -17.11 8.13
C VAL A 120 -16.37 -17.20 6.83
N PRO A 121 -16.95 -17.75 5.74
CA PRO A 121 -16.28 -17.78 4.45
C PRO A 121 -15.93 -16.38 3.98
N LEU A 122 -14.73 -16.21 3.44
CA LEU A 122 -14.26 -14.91 2.92
C LEU A 122 -15.23 -14.30 1.90
N SER A 123 -15.74 -15.11 0.96
CA SER A 123 -16.70 -14.62 -0.04
C SER A 123 -17.98 -14.10 0.61
N THR A 124 -18.51 -14.80 1.61
CA THR A 124 -19.68 -14.36 2.38
C THR A 124 -19.40 -13.04 3.10
N GLY A 125 -18.21 -12.88 3.69
CA GLY A 125 -17.79 -11.65 4.35
C GLY A 125 -17.72 -10.44 3.40
N LEU A 126 -17.06 -10.59 2.24
CA LEU A 126 -16.95 -9.52 1.24
C LEU A 126 -18.32 -9.15 0.66
N ASN A 127 -19.16 -10.14 0.37
CA ASN A 127 -20.54 -9.95 -0.06
C ASN A 127 -21.35 -9.15 0.97
N SER A 128 -21.18 -9.45 2.26
CA SER A 128 -21.82 -8.72 3.35
C SER A 128 -21.36 -7.27 3.44
N LEU A 129 -20.13 -6.91 3.06
CA LEU A 129 -19.71 -5.50 2.97
C LEU A 129 -20.47 -4.78 1.84
N LEU A 130 -20.58 -5.42 0.68
CA LEU A 130 -21.34 -4.86 -0.44
C LEU A 130 -22.83 -4.70 -0.11
N ASP A 131 -23.40 -5.55 0.74
CA ASP A 131 -24.77 -5.38 1.25
C ASP A 131 -24.91 -4.12 2.11
N GLN A 132 -23.88 -3.79 2.91
CA GLN A 132 -23.90 -2.60 3.78
C GLN A 132 -23.62 -1.28 3.04
N ALA A 133 -22.99 -1.32 1.86
CA ALA A 133 -22.57 -0.14 1.11
C ALA A 133 -23.76 0.74 0.67
N LYS A 134 -23.65 2.04 0.93
CA LYS A 134 -24.66 3.07 0.61
C LYS A 134 -24.13 4.20 -0.26
N HIS A 135 -22.84 4.54 -0.14
CA HIS A 135 -22.24 5.70 -0.79
C HIS A 135 -21.01 5.32 -1.59
N SER A 136 -20.07 4.58 -0.99
CA SER A 136 -18.81 4.25 -1.63
C SER A 136 -18.20 2.92 -1.17
N VAL A 137 -17.51 2.28 -2.10
CA VAL A 137 -16.65 1.12 -1.88
C VAL A 137 -15.28 1.45 -2.47
N GLU A 138 -14.27 1.51 -1.61
CA GLU A 138 -12.88 1.79 -1.97
C GLU A 138 -12.07 0.49 -1.84
N VAL A 139 -11.40 0.07 -2.92
CA VAL A 139 -10.67 -1.21 -2.96
C VAL A 139 -9.23 -1.02 -3.39
N VAL A 140 -8.32 -1.66 -2.66
CA VAL A 140 -6.92 -1.83 -3.04
C VAL A 140 -6.61 -3.32 -3.14
N SER A 141 -6.04 -3.74 -4.26
CA SER A 141 -5.65 -5.13 -4.51
C SER A 141 -4.51 -5.21 -5.54
N PRO A 142 -3.52 -6.10 -5.39
CA PRO A 142 -2.44 -6.33 -6.34
C PRO A 142 -2.90 -7.01 -7.62
N VAL A 143 -4.01 -7.77 -7.55
CA VAL A 143 -4.51 -8.61 -8.63
C VAL A 143 -5.98 -8.29 -8.88
N TRP A 144 -6.38 -8.31 -10.15
CA TRP A 144 -7.77 -8.22 -10.60
C TRP A 144 -8.01 -9.32 -11.64
N ASN A 145 -8.48 -10.46 -11.14
CA ASN A 145 -8.74 -11.69 -11.89
C ASN A 145 -9.82 -12.54 -11.17
N LEU A 146 -11.02 -11.98 -11.02
CA LEU A 146 -12.18 -12.62 -10.38
C LEU A 146 -12.96 -13.58 -11.30
N ASN A 147 -12.87 -13.42 -12.61
CA ASN A 147 -13.38 -14.36 -13.61
C ASN A 147 -12.23 -15.23 -14.12
N SER A 148 -12.37 -16.56 -14.14
CA SER A 148 -11.37 -17.43 -14.78
C SER A 148 -11.60 -17.48 -16.29
N TRP A 149 -11.26 -16.40 -17.02
CA TRP A 149 -11.50 -16.33 -18.47
C TRP A 149 -10.75 -17.38 -19.29
N ASP A 150 -9.61 -17.88 -18.80
CA ASP A 150 -8.67 -18.67 -19.61
C ASP A 150 -8.31 -20.06 -19.04
N GLN A 151 -9.07 -20.60 -18.08
CA GLN A 151 -8.78 -21.92 -17.54
C GLN A 151 -10.03 -22.80 -17.59
N GLU A 152 -9.89 -23.99 -18.19
CA GLU A 152 -10.72 -25.16 -17.91
C GLU A 152 -10.56 -25.50 -16.43
N THR A 153 -11.19 -24.70 -15.58
CA THR A 153 -11.23 -24.90 -14.15
C THR A 153 -12.16 -26.06 -13.87
N TRP A 154 -11.86 -26.79 -12.80
CA TRP A 154 -12.78 -27.77 -12.23
C TRP A 154 -14.18 -27.14 -12.14
N PRO A 155 -15.26 -27.86 -12.51
CA PRO A 155 -16.58 -27.28 -12.59
C PRO A 155 -16.92 -26.57 -11.27
N ASN A 156 -17.29 -25.29 -11.35
CA ASN A 156 -17.75 -24.41 -10.27
C ASN A 156 -16.69 -23.75 -9.36
N SER A 157 -15.39 -23.86 -9.65
CA SER A 157 -14.37 -23.32 -8.72
C SER A 157 -14.13 -21.80 -8.78
N ASP A 158 -14.74 -21.10 -9.72
CA ASP A 158 -14.66 -19.64 -9.87
C ASP A 158 -15.99 -18.92 -9.57
N THR A 159 -17.05 -19.66 -9.23
CA THR A 159 -18.41 -19.12 -9.04
C THR A 159 -18.46 -17.99 -8.01
N GLU A 160 -17.74 -18.12 -6.89
CA GLU A 160 -17.66 -17.08 -5.86
C GLU A 160 -16.98 -15.80 -6.37
N GLY A 161 -15.94 -15.95 -7.19
CA GLY A 161 -15.24 -14.83 -7.82
C GLY A 161 -16.10 -14.11 -8.87
N GLN A 162 -16.74 -14.89 -9.75
CA GLN A 162 -17.68 -14.37 -10.73
C GLN A 162 -18.85 -13.63 -10.06
N LEU A 163 -19.44 -14.21 -9.02
CA LEU A 163 -20.54 -13.58 -8.27
C LEU A 163 -20.10 -12.25 -7.65
N LEU A 164 -18.93 -12.23 -6.99
CA LEU A 164 -18.39 -11.00 -6.41
C LEU A 164 -18.16 -9.94 -7.50
N PHE A 165 -17.59 -10.32 -8.63
CA PHE A 165 -17.36 -9.43 -9.76
C PHE A 165 -18.67 -8.86 -10.32
N GLN A 166 -19.70 -9.68 -10.50
CA GLN A 166 -21.03 -9.22 -10.93
C GLN A 166 -21.63 -8.21 -9.95
N ARG A 167 -21.45 -8.41 -8.64
CA ARG A 167 -21.93 -7.44 -7.65
C ARG A 167 -21.17 -6.12 -7.72
N LEU A 168 -19.85 -6.15 -7.95
CA LEU A 168 -19.04 -4.95 -8.15
C LEU A 168 -19.50 -4.16 -9.38
N LEU A 169 -19.76 -4.83 -10.50
CA LEU A 169 -20.30 -4.20 -11.72
C LEU A 169 -21.65 -3.51 -11.47
N ASN A 170 -22.48 -4.09 -10.59
CA ASN A 170 -23.82 -3.60 -10.31
C ASN A 170 -23.89 -2.49 -9.25
N LEU A 171 -22.77 -2.06 -8.65
CA LEU A 171 -22.78 -1.02 -7.60
C LEU A 171 -23.37 0.31 -8.09
N LYS A 172 -23.09 0.70 -9.33
CA LYS A 172 -23.63 1.92 -9.94
C LYS A 172 -25.16 1.92 -9.98
N THR A 173 -25.80 0.76 -10.15
CA THR A 173 -27.27 0.67 -10.18
C THR A 173 -27.90 0.94 -8.81
N ARG A 174 -27.12 0.81 -7.73
CA ARG A 174 -27.47 1.18 -6.36
C ARG A 174 -26.96 2.58 -5.96
N GLU A 175 -26.47 3.36 -6.92
CA GLU A 175 -25.85 4.68 -6.69
C GLU A 175 -24.64 4.65 -5.74
N VAL A 176 -23.97 3.48 -5.62
CA VAL A 176 -22.76 3.31 -4.83
C VAL A 176 -21.54 3.51 -5.73
N LYS A 177 -20.64 4.42 -5.34
CA LYS A 177 -19.39 4.70 -6.07
C LYS A 177 -18.36 3.61 -5.80
N LEU A 178 -17.81 2.99 -6.84
CA LEU A 178 -16.68 2.06 -6.73
C LEU A 178 -15.38 2.77 -7.09
N LYS A 179 -14.46 2.92 -6.14
CA LYS A 179 -13.14 3.52 -6.34
C LYS A 179 -12.04 2.47 -6.16
N ILE A 180 -11.12 2.36 -7.11
CA ILE A 180 -10.07 1.34 -7.12
C ILE A 180 -8.69 1.97 -7.29
N ALA A 181 -7.78 1.68 -6.36
CA ALA A 181 -6.35 1.96 -6.54
C ALA A 181 -5.62 0.65 -6.89
N SER A 182 -4.89 0.65 -8.01
CA SER A 182 -4.20 -0.53 -8.54
C SER A 182 -2.85 -0.18 -9.15
N SER A 183 -1.86 -1.07 -9.07
CA SER A 183 -0.63 -0.93 -9.89
C SER A 183 -0.70 -1.69 -11.21
N LEU A 184 -1.79 -2.44 -11.45
CA LEU A 184 -1.99 -3.24 -12.66
C LEU A 184 -2.65 -2.40 -13.74
N THR A 185 -1.88 -1.91 -14.72
CA THR A 185 -2.35 -1.02 -15.78
C THR A 185 -3.06 -1.72 -16.93
N ASP A 186 -2.81 -3.02 -17.11
CA ASP A 186 -3.38 -3.83 -18.19
C ASP A 186 -4.24 -4.96 -17.60
N SER A 187 -5.52 -4.66 -17.39
CA SER A 187 -6.50 -5.60 -16.85
C SER A 187 -7.85 -5.38 -17.53
N ALA A 188 -8.31 -6.39 -18.27
CA ALA A 188 -9.63 -6.38 -18.87
C ALA A 188 -10.76 -6.35 -17.82
N GLU A 189 -10.52 -6.81 -16.59
CA GLU A 189 -11.50 -6.68 -15.49
C GLU A 189 -11.64 -5.25 -15.01
N LEU A 190 -10.52 -4.55 -14.82
CA LEU A 190 -10.54 -3.14 -14.43
C LEU A 190 -11.15 -2.28 -15.53
N GLN A 191 -10.88 -2.59 -16.80
CA GLN A 191 -11.53 -1.93 -17.92
C GLN A 191 -13.05 -2.13 -17.88
N LYS A 192 -13.51 -3.37 -17.70
CA LYS A 192 -14.94 -3.68 -17.62
C LYS A 192 -15.61 -3.02 -16.42
N LEU A 193 -14.95 -2.96 -15.26
CA LEU A 193 -15.45 -2.21 -14.09
C LEU A 193 -15.57 -0.72 -14.39
N THR A 194 -14.58 -0.14 -15.09
CA THR A 194 -14.60 1.27 -15.52
C THR A 194 -15.77 1.56 -16.46
N GLU A 195 -16.02 0.68 -17.43
CA GLU A 195 -17.18 0.76 -18.34
C GLU A 195 -18.52 0.74 -17.59
N HIS A 196 -18.55 0.10 -16.41
CA HIS A 196 -19.72 0.05 -15.53
C HIS A 196 -19.70 1.13 -14.42
N GLY A 197 -18.82 2.13 -14.55
CA GLY A 197 -18.77 3.34 -13.72
C GLY A 197 -17.91 3.25 -12.46
N ALA A 198 -17.01 2.27 -12.38
CA ALA A 198 -15.94 2.33 -11.39
C ALA A 198 -14.91 3.41 -11.75
N GLU A 199 -14.39 4.10 -10.75
CA GLU A 199 -13.26 5.00 -10.88
C GLU A 199 -11.97 4.23 -10.56
N VAL A 200 -11.10 4.03 -11.55
CA VAL A 200 -9.84 3.30 -11.37
C VAL A 200 -8.67 4.27 -11.50
N ARG A 201 -7.79 4.29 -10.50
CA ARG A 201 -6.53 5.03 -10.53
C ARG A 201 -5.33 4.08 -10.48
N PHE A 202 -4.44 4.26 -11.44
CA PHE A 202 -3.23 3.47 -11.56
C PHE A 202 -2.05 4.14 -10.84
N VAL A 203 -1.36 3.39 -9.99
CA VAL A 203 -0.17 3.83 -9.27
C VAL A 203 1.07 3.26 -9.94
N ASN A 204 1.96 4.14 -10.42
CA ASN A 204 3.19 3.74 -11.11
C ASN A 204 4.27 3.28 -10.13
N MET A 205 4.09 2.08 -9.56
CA MET A 205 5.02 1.51 -8.57
C MET A 205 6.44 1.29 -9.11
N SER A 206 6.56 1.03 -10.42
CA SER A 206 7.86 0.88 -11.08
C SER A 206 8.69 2.17 -11.03
N ALA A 207 8.05 3.32 -11.24
CA ALA A 207 8.72 4.63 -11.10
C ALA A 207 8.98 4.99 -9.63
N LEU A 208 8.02 4.72 -8.74
CA LEU A 208 8.07 5.16 -7.35
C LEU A 208 9.04 4.36 -6.48
N THR A 209 8.95 3.03 -6.51
CA THR A 209 9.69 2.14 -5.59
C THR A 209 10.40 0.99 -6.28
N ARG A 210 10.16 0.80 -7.59
CA ARG A 210 10.59 -0.38 -8.37
C ARG A 210 9.98 -1.71 -7.86
N GLY A 211 8.91 -1.63 -7.07
CA GLY A 211 8.14 -2.77 -6.58
C GLY A 211 6.71 -2.77 -7.12
N GLY A 212 5.79 -3.35 -6.37
CA GLY A 212 4.35 -3.44 -6.67
C GLY A 212 3.45 -2.97 -5.53
N LEU A 213 2.16 -2.77 -5.82
CA LEU A 213 1.14 -2.44 -4.81
C LEU A 213 0.52 -3.73 -4.31
N HIS A 214 1.02 -4.25 -3.18
CA HIS A 214 0.61 -5.51 -2.57
C HIS A 214 -0.43 -5.36 -1.46
N SER A 215 -0.88 -4.13 -1.17
CA SER A 215 -1.94 -3.85 -0.20
C SER A 215 -3.26 -4.53 -0.59
N ASN A 216 -3.93 -5.14 0.39
CA ASN A 216 -5.23 -5.81 0.24
C ASN A 216 -6.18 -5.35 1.34
N PHE A 217 -7.01 -4.36 1.01
CA PHE A 217 -8.04 -3.89 1.94
C PHE A 217 -9.19 -3.20 1.22
N TRP A 218 -10.33 -3.14 1.90
CA TRP A 218 -11.52 -2.43 1.46
C TRP A 218 -11.92 -1.40 2.52
N VAL A 219 -12.41 -0.26 2.08
CA VAL A 219 -13.10 0.72 2.92
C VAL A 219 -14.48 0.96 2.32
N VAL A 220 -15.54 0.78 3.12
CA VAL A 220 -16.93 0.94 2.68
C VAL A 220 -17.59 2.02 3.53
N ASP A 221 -18.10 3.05 2.87
CA ASP A 221 -18.74 4.23 3.46
C ASP A 221 -17.95 4.85 4.64
N ARG A 222 -16.62 4.71 4.63
CA ARG A 222 -15.71 5.10 5.72
C ARG A 222 -16.18 4.61 7.10
N LYS A 223 -16.81 3.44 7.11
CA LYS A 223 -17.48 2.87 8.29
C LYS A 223 -17.20 1.39 8.46
N HIS A 224 -17.01 0.66 7.37
CA HIS A 224 -16.70 -0.76 7.39
C HIS A 224 -15.38 -1.00 6.66
N VAL A 225 -14.59 -1.96 7.13
CA VAL A 225 -13.31 -2.31 6.50
C VAL A 225 -13.14 -3.82 6.37
N PHE A 226 -12.41 -4.22 5.34
CA PHE A 226 -11.76 -5.53 5.25
C PHE A 226 -10.25 -5.33 5.16
N ILE A 227 -9.46 -6.12 5.86
CA ILE A 227 -8.00 -6.20 5.68
C ILE A 227 -7.55 -7.64 5.90
N GLY A 228 -6.68 -8.14 5.03
CA GLY A 228 -6.21 -9.53 5.09
C GLY A 228 -5.31 -9.94 3.93
N SER A 229 -5.06 -11.23 3.78
CA SER A 229 -4.16 -11.76 2.76
C SER A 229 -4.79 -11.89 1.36
N ALA A 230 -6.12 -11.86 1.27
CA ALA A 230 -6.84 -12.15 0.04
C ALA A 230 -6.90 -10.97 -0.93
N SER A 231 -6.43 -11.20 -2.16
CA SER A 231 -6.55 -10.31 -3.30
C SER A 231 -7.85 -10.55 -4.10
N MET A 232 -8.16 -9.66 -5.05
CA MET A 232 -9.24 -9.83 -6.04
C MET A 232 -8.86 -10.85 -7.12
N ASP A 233 -8.54 -12.07 -6.70
CA ASP A 233 -8.26 -13.24 -7.53
C ASP A 233 -9.25 -14.33 -7.13
N TRP A 234 -9.92 -14.95 -8.10
CA TRP A 234 -10.87 -16.04 -7.84
C TRP A 234 -10.23 -17.17 -7.00
N ARG A 235 -8.92 -17.38 -7.14
CA ARG A 235 -8.17 -18.37 -6.37
C ARG A 235 -8.13 -18.05 -4.89
N SER A 236 -8.13 -16.78 -4.50
CA SER A 236 -8.19 -16.35 -3.09
C SER A 236 -9.55 -16.71 -2.45
N LEU A 237 -10.60 -16.88 -3.26
CA LEU A 237 -11.96 -17.21 -2.82
C LEU A 237 -12.28 -18.71 -2.87
N SER A 238 -11.41 -19.55 -3.46
CA SER A 238 -11.72 -20.99 -3.59
C SER A 238 -10.52 -21.94 -3.49
N LYS A 239 -9.30 -21.53 -3.88
CA LYS A 239 -8.13 -22.42 -3.99
C LYS A 239 -7.01 -22.15 -2.99
N ARG A 240 -6.86 -20.92 -2.52
CA ARG A 240 -5.86 -20.52 -1.53
C ARG A 240 -6.49 -20.50 -0.16
N LYS A 241 -5.74 -20.94 0.84
CA LYS A 241 -6.13 -20.67 2.20
C LYS A 241 -5.75 -19.23 2.53
N GLU A 242 -6.75 -18.41 2.83
CA GLU A 242 -6.61 -16.97 3.09
C GLU A 242 -7.23 -16.63 4.44
N LEU A 243 -6.79 -15.52 5.04
CA LEU A 243 -7.31 -15.00 6.30
C LEU A 243 -7.36 -13.49 6.28
N GLY A 244 -8.41 -12.93 6.90
CA GLY A 244 -8.54 -11.50 7.13
C GLY A 244 -9.60 -11.19 8.17
N VAL A 245 -9.80 -9.91 8.43
CA VAL A 245 -10.85 -9.44 9.33
C VAL A 245 -11.76 -8.45 8.63
N LEU A 246 -13.05 -8.55 8.93
CA LEU A 246 -14.02 -7.51 8.64
C LEU A 246 -14.34 -6.77 9.91
N VAL A 247 -14.33 -5.44 9.86
CA VAL A 247 -14.69 -4.60 11.00
C VAL A 247 -15.85 -3.70 10.58
N TYR A 248 -17.02 -3.92 11.18
CA TYR A 248 -18.25 -3.19 10.88
C TYR A 248 -18.47 -2.07 11.90
N ASN A 249 -19.12 -0.98 11.43
CA ASN A 249 -19.48 0.17 12.25
C ASN A 249 -18.27 0.82 12.94
N CYS A 250 -17.09 0.75 12.34
CA CYS A 250 -15.83 1.17 12.95
C CYS A 250 -15.26 2.38 12.25
N SER A 251 -15.99 3.49 12.26
CA SER A 251 -15.61 4.62 11.42
C SER A 251 -14.29 5.25 11.84
N CYS A 252 -13.88 5.18 13.12
CA CYS A 252 -12.55 5.68 13.51
C CYS A 252 -11.41 4.91 12.80
N LEU A 253 -11.49 3.58 12.79
CA LEU A 253 -10.50 2.77 12.07
C LEU A 253 -10.61 2.96 10.54
N ALA A 254 -11.84 3.05 10.03
CA ALA A 254 -12.09 3.16 8.61
C ALA A 254 -11.62 4.49 8.01
N ILE A 255 -11.75 5.62 8.73
CA ILE A 255 -11.22 6.90 8.26
C ILE A 255 -9.68 6.89 8.21
N ASP A 256 -9.00 6.22 9.14
CA ASP A 256 -7.54 6.11 9.11
C ASP A 256 -7.07 5.23 7.95
N LEU A 257 -7.76 4.12 7.69
CA LEU A 257 -7.48 3.26 6.53
C LEU A 257 -7.81 3.96 5.20
N HIS A 258 -8.88 4.77 5.16
CA HIS A 258 -9.19 5.63 4.03
C HIS A 258 -8.03 6.61 3.73
N ARG A 259 -7.31 7.13 4.74
CA ARG A 259 -6.13 7.97 4.49
C ARG A 259 -5.00 7.21 3.77
N VAL A 260 -4.87 5.90 3.99
CA VAL A 260 -3.96 5.03 3.22
C VAL A 260 -4.45 4.87 1.78
N PHE A 261 -5.75 4.65 1.57
CA PHE A 261 -6.35 4.64 0.24
C PHE A 261 -6.10 5.95 -0.51
N SER A 262 -6.42 7.08 0.12
CA SER A 262 -6.24 8.43 -0.41
C SER A 262 -4.79 8.76 -0.73
N PHE A 263 -3.83 8.21 0.02
CA PHE A 263 -2.41 8.30 -0.32
C PHE A 263 -2.13 7.63 -1.67
N TYR A 264 -2.56 6.38 -1.89
CA TYR A 264 -2.40 5.71 -3.18
C TYR A 264 -3.17 6.43 -4.31
N TRP A 265 -4.37 6.90 -4.01
CA TRP A 265 -5.25 7.61 -4.94
C TRP A 265 -4.62 8.92 -5.48
N GLN A 266 -3.88 9.63 -4.64
CA GLN A 266 -3.18 10.87 -5.00
C GLN A 266 -1.87 10.65 -5.78
N LEU A 267 -1.36 9.41 -5.80
CA LEU A 267 -0.15 9.04 -6.56
C LEU A 267 -0.43 8.75 -8.04
N GLN A 268 -1.68 8.88 -8.50
CA GLN A 268 -2.00 8.74 -9.92
C GLN A 268 -1.14 9.69 -10.77
N ASN A 269 -0.52 9.15 -11.82
CA ASN A 269 0.36 9.89 -12.75
C ASN A 269 1.55 10.59 -12.07
N ARG A 270 1.96 10.15 -10.88
CA ARG A 270 3.17 10.63 -10.21
C ARG A 270 4.31 9.63 -10.40
N ASP A 271 5.49 10.15 -10.71
CA ASP A 271 6.73 9.36 -10.80
C ASP A 271 7.63 9.53 -9.57
N TYR A 272 7.24 10.36 -8.61
CA TYR A 272 7.90 10.54 -7.32
C TYR A 272 6.87 10.75 -6.21
N VAL A 273 7.25 10.42 -4.97
CA VAL A 273 6.47 10.69 -3.76
C VAL A 273 6.81 12.10 -3.26
N PRO A 274 5.84 13.04 -3.21
CA PRO A 274 6.05 14.37 -2.63
C PRO A 274 6.60 14.33 -1.20
N SER A 275 7.45 15.30 -0.87
CA SER A 275 7.95 15.49 0.50
C SER A 275 6.92 16.16 1.43
N ILE A 276 5.97 16.90 0.86
CA ILE A 276 4.90 17.59 1.58
C ILE A 276 3.57 17.01 1.09
N TRP A 277 2.75 16.57 2.05
CA TRP A 277 1.46 15.97 1.81
C TRP A 277 0.33 16.81 2.40
N SER A 278 -0.86 16.66 1.82
CA SER A 278 -2.08 17.13 2.46
C SER A 278 -2.26 16.44 3.82
N LYS A 279 -2.80 17.16 4.81
CA LYS A 279 -3.20 16.57 6.10
C LYS A 279 -4.17 15.38 5.92
N ARG A 280 -4.86 15.31 4.78
CA ARG A 280 -5.80 14.24 4.42
C ARG A 280 -5.17 12.86 4.24
N VAL A 281 -3.84 12.76 4.14
CA VAL A 281 -3.13 11.45 4.07
C VAL A 281 -2.23 11.18 5.27
N THR A 282 -2.14 12.12 6.22
CA THR A 282 -1.41 11.95 7.48
C THR A 282 -2.10 10.91 8.35
N ALA A 283 -1.36 10.02 9.01
CA ALA A 283 -1.99 9.02 9.87
C ALA A 283 -2.73 9.66 11.05
N LEU A 284 -3.84 9.05 11.45
CA LEU A 284 -4.58 9.44 12.65
C LEU A 284 -4.07 8.70 13.88
N TYR A 285 -3.73 7.43 13.68
CA TYR A 285 -3.35 6.53 14.74
C TYR A 285 -2.06 5.83 14.36
N GLY A 286 -1.20 5.64 15.35
CA GLY A 286 0.08 4.98 15.19
C GLY A 286 0.46 4.20 16.43
N LYS A 287 1.68 3.69 16.44
CA LYS A 287 2.23 2.90 17.54
C LYS A 287 2.15 3.65 18.88
N ASP A 288 2.55 4.92 18.91
CA ASP A 288 2.62 5.73 20.13
C ASP A 288 1.27 6.38 20.50
N SER A 289 0.32 6.39 19.58
CA SER A 289 -1.03 6.96 19.76
C SER A 289 -2.08 6.10 19.06
N PRO A 290 -2.32 4.86 19.56
CA PRO A 290 -3.27 3.96 18.92
C PRO A 290 -4.72 4.37 19.24
N VAL A 291 -5.68 4.01 18.38
CA VAL A 291 -7.09 4.25 18.66
C VAL A 291 -7.60 3.22 19.67
N THR A 292 -8.35 3.68 20.67
CA THR A 292 -9.12 2.78 21.57
C THR A 292 -10.48 2.47 20.95
N LEU A 293 -10.81 1.19 20.83
CA LEU A 293 -12.03 0.67 20.20
C LEU A 293 -12.66 -0.40 21.09
N TYR A 294 -13.96 -0.64 20.91
CA TYR A 294 -14.69 -1.77 21.49
C TYR A 294 -15.04 -2.76 20.39
N LEU A 295 -14.28 -3.85 20.27
CA LEU A 295 -14.52 -4.90 19.27
C LEU A 295 -15.33 -6.03 19.90
N ASN A 296 -16.57 -6.21 19.48
CA ASN A 296 -17.50 -7.18 20.08
C ASN A 296 -17.52 -7.04 21.62
N ASP A 297 -17.69 -5.80 22.10
CA ASP A 297 -17.69 -5.41 23.51
C ASP A 297 -16.37 -5.61 24.28
N THR A 298 -15.29 -6.01 23.59
CA THR A 298 -13.94 -6.08 24.17
C THR A 298 -13.16 -4.80 23.87
N GLU A 299 -12.66 -4.14 24.90
CA GLU A 299 -11.81 -2.95 24.73
C GLU A 299 -10.42 -3.35 24.19
N VAL A 300 -10.01 -2.70 23.11
CA VAL A 300 -8.72 -2.92 22.45
C VAL A 300 -8.11 -1.58 22.03
N THR A 301 -6.81 -1.61 21.75
CA THR A 301 -6.14 -0.60 20.95
C THR A 301 -5.85 -1.15 19.56
N ALA A 302 -5.96 -0.31 18.53
CA ALA A 302 -5.66 -0.69 17.16
C ALA A 302 -5.02 0.46 16.38
N TYR A 303 -4.27 0.11 15.34
CA TYR A 303 -3.71 1.07 14.38
C TYR A 303 -3.25 0.36 13.11
N VAL A 304 -3.13 1.13 12.02
CA VAL A 304 -2.71 0.64 10.70
C VAL A 304 -1.26 1.00 10.43
N SER A 305 -0.52 0.06 9.86
CA SER A 305 0.85 0.22 9.38
C SER A 305 0.95 0.13 7.87
N THR A 306 2.00 0.71 7.30
CA THR A 306 2.27 0.64 5.86
C THR A 306 3.74 0.40 5.56
N SER A 307 4.01 -0.04 4.34
CA SER A 307 5.33 -0.14 3.74
C SER A 307 5.28 0.37 2.29
N PRO A 308 6.42 0.60 1.63
CA PRO A 308 7.74 0.77 2.24
C PRO A 308 7.81 2.09 3.04
N ASP A 309 8.96 2.39 3.64
CA ASP A 309 9.18 3.66 4.38
C ASP A 309 8.80 4.90 3.58
N LEU A 310 9.05 4.88 2.26
CA LEU A 310 8.68 5.97 1.36
C LEU A 310 7.16 6.24 1.32
N PHE A 311 6.35 5.23 1.64
CA PHE A 311 4.90 5.28 1.61
C PHE A 311 4.31 5.46 3.03
N CYS A 312 5.15 5.84 3.99
CA CYS A 312 4.73 6.20 5.34
C CYS A 312 4.72 7.72 5.46
N PRO A 313 3.57 8.39 5.20
CA PRO A 313 3.44 9.81 5.48
C PRO A 313 3.58 10.08 6.98
N LYS A 314 3.60 11.36 7.37
CA LYS A 314 3.79 11.76 8.77
C LYS A 314 2.91 10.94 9.73
N ASP A 315 3.52 10.50 10.83
CA ASP A 315 2.92 9.75 11.93
C ASP A 315 2.42 8.33 11.57
N ARG A 316 2.49 7.90 10.30
CA ARG A 316 2.14 6.53 9.89
C ARG A 316 3.18 5.54 10.39
N ALA A 317 2.72 4.51 11.08
CA ALA A 317 3.58 3.44 11.57
C ALA A 317 4.14 2.62 10.40
N LYS A 318 5.45 2.36 10.42
CA LYS A 318 6.14 1.50 9.44
C LYS A 318 5.87 0.04 9.77
N ASP A 319 5.56 -0.75 8.75
CA ASP A 319 5.17 -2.14 8.93
C ASP A 319 6.24 -2.98 9.65
N ILE A 320 7.51 -2.75 9.31
CA ILE A 320 8.64 -3.46 9.94
C ILE A 320 8.80 -3.12 11.43
N ASP A 321 8.68 -1.84 11.79
CA ASP A 321 8.79 -1.37 13.18
C ASP A 321 7.65 -1.92 14.04
N VAL A 322 6.48 -2.11 13.41
CA VAL A 322 5.28 -2.62 14.04
C VAL A 322 5.38 -4.12 14.29
N ILE A 323 5.83 -4.90 13.31
CA ILE A 323 6.13 -6.33 13.50
C ILE A 323 7.14 -6.52 14.62
N GLN A 324 8.23 -5.75 14.60
CA GLN A 324 9.24 -5.74 15.66
C GLN A 324 8.62 -5.43 17.02
N HIS A 325 7.82 -4.37 17.12
CA HIS A 325 7.18 -3.97 18.38
C HIS A 325 6.26 -5.07 18.95
N VAL A 326 5.43 -5.68 18.10
CA VAL A 326 4.55 -6.79 18.51
C VAL A 326 5.36 -7.98 19.02
N MET A 327 6.46 -8.34 18.35
CA MET A 327 7.35 -9.40 18.82
C MET A 327 8.01 -9.06 20.16
N GLN A 328 8.50 -7.84 20.31
CA GLN A 328 9.18 -7.36 21.54
C GLN A 328 8.27 -7.35 22.77
N GLU A 329 6.96 -7.13 22.59
CA GLU A 329 6.02 -7.16 23.70
C GLU A 329 5.60 -8.56 24.12
N ALA A 330 5.61 -9.54 23.21
CA ALA A 330 5.25 -10.92 23.50
C ALA A 330 6.08 -11.49 24.66
N LYS A 331 5.43 -12.19 25.59
CA LYS A 331 6.07 -12.79 26.79
C LYS A 331 6.00 -14.31 26.80
N LEU A 332 4.94 -14.88 26.21
CA LEU A 332 4.70 -16.33 26.30
C LEU A 332 4.92 -17.02 24.96
N PHE A 333 4.34 -16.50 23.88
CA PHE A 333 4.45 -17.12 22.57
C PHE A 333 4.35 -16.13 21.41
N ILE A 334 4.91 -16.53 20.27
CA ILE A 334 4.80 -15.85 18.98
C ILE A 334 4.50 -16.92 17.92
N TYR A 335 3.31 -16.86 17.32
CA TYR A 335 2.88 -17.77 16.28
C TYR A 335 2.75 -17.02 14.95
N ILE A 336 3.44 -17.52 13.93
CA ILE A 336 3.63 -16.84 12.65
C ILE A 336 3.14 -17.73 11.52
N SER A 337 2.21 -17.25 10.72
CA SER A 337 1.75 -17.92 9.49
C SER A 337 2.04 -17.03 8.28
N VAL A 338 2.92 -17.49 7.40
CA VAL A 338 3.36 -16.76 6.20
C VAL A 338 3.45 -17.70 5.00
N THR A 339 3.35 -17.15 3.79
CA THR A 339 3.55 -17.97 2.57
C THR A 339 5.03 -18.25 2.36
N ASP A 340 5.85 -17.21 2.41
CA ASP A 340 7.29 -17.30 2.23
C ASP A 340 8.05 -16.62 3.37
N TYR A 341 9.20 -17.22 3.71
CA TYR A 341 10.16 -16.69 4.67
C TYR A 341 11.54 -16.67 4.03
N LEU A 342 12.07 -15.48 3.78
CA LEU A 342 13.37 -15.32 3.15
C LEU A 342 14.00 -13.98 3.57
N PRO A 343 14.85 -13.97 4.62
CA PRO A 343 15.52 -12.75 5.12
C PRO A 343 16.66 -12.30 4.19
N LEU A 344 16.31 -12.07 2.92
CA LEU A 344 17.17 -11.56 1.88
C LEU A 344 16.50 -10.37 1.20
N LEU A 345 17.30 -9.36 0.93
CA LEU A 345 17.02 -8.31 -0.02
C LEU A 345 17.88 -8.57 -1.26
N THR A 346 17.28 -9.11 -2.33
CA THR A 346 18.00 -9.57 -3.54
C THR A 346 19.07 -10.62 -3.21
N ARG A 347 20.35 -10.24 -3.11
CA ARG A 347 21.48 -11.11 -2.73
C ARG A 347 22.18 -10.68 -1.45
N ARG A 348 21.58 -9.78 -0.68
CA ARG A 348 22.11 -9.28 0.60
C ARG A 348 21.24 -9.79 1.74
N TYR A 349 21.86 -10.15 2.84
CA TYR A 349 21.15 -10.51 4.06
C TYR A 349 20.35 -9.30 4.58
N TRP A 350 19.10 -9.56 4.95
CA TRP A 350 18.17 -8.56 5.48
C TRP A 350 17.67 -9.06 6.83
N SER A 351 18.26 -8.55 7.91
CA SER A 351 18.08 -9.05 9.26
C SER A 351 16.80 -8.65 10.02
N PRO A 352 16.08 -7.54 9.75
CA PRO A 352 15.12 -6.98 10.70
C PRO A 352 14.14 -7.97 11.35
N ILE A 353 13.47 -8.83 10.57
CA ILE A 353 12.55 -9.83 11.15
C ILE A 353 13.30 -11.06 11.70
N ASP A 354 14.33 -11.54 11.00
CA ASP A 354 15.12 -12.71 11.41
C ASP A 354 15.78 -12.47 12.77
N GLU A 355 16.35 -11.28 12.99
CA GLU A 355 16.97 -10.86 14.24
C GLU A 355 15.96 -10.85 15.39
N MET A 356 14.73 -10.37 15.18
CA MET A 356 13.68 -10.39 16.20
C MET A 356 13.26 -11.82 16.56
N ILE A 357 13.21 -12.75 15.60
CA ILE A 357 12.95 -14.16 15.89
C ILE A 357 14.07 -14.73 16.76
N ARG A 358 15.33 -14.47 16.40
CA ARG A 358 16.51 -14.94 17.15
C ARG A 358 16.53 -14.38 18.58
N GLU A 359 16.30 -13.08 18.73
CA GLU A 359 16.25 -12.42 20.03
C GLU A 359 15.15 -13.02 20.92
N SER A 360 13.96 -13.24 20.34
CA SER A 360 12.81 -13.81 21.03
C SER A 360 13.08 -15.18 21.63
N VAL A 361 13.71 -16.07 20.86
CA VAL A 361 13.96 -17.45 21.31
C VAL A 361 15.20 -17.58 22.19
N VAL A 362 16.27 -16.84 21.90
CA VAL A 362 17.56 -16.98 22.60
C VAL A 362 17.61 -16.14 23.87
N LEU A 363 17.23 -14.86 23.79
CA LEU A 363 17.41 -13.92 24.90
C LEU A 363 16.19 -13.84 25.81
N ARG A 364 14.99 -14.05 25.27
CA ARG A 364 13.73 -13.89 26.02
C ARG A 364 13.03 -15.21 26.36
N GLY A 365 13.47 -16.33 25.79
CA GLY A 365 12.86 -17.65 26.03
C GLY A 365 11.40 -17.75 25.58
N VAL A 366 10.96 -16.89 24.65
CA VAL A 366 9.58 -16.88 24.14
C VAL A 366 9.39 -18.03 23.18
N LYS A 367 8.25 -18.73 23.28
CA LYS A 367 7.94 -19.86 22.39
C LYS A 367 7.57 -19.37 20.99
N VAL A 368 8.37 -19.71 19.99
CA VAL A 368 8.11 -19.34 18.60
C VAL A 368 7.66 -20.54 17.78
N ARG A 369 6.53 -20.40 17.08
CA ARG A 369 6.07 -21.37 16.07
C ARG A 369 5.89 -20.68 14.73
N MET A 370 6.50 -21.24 13.69
CA MET A 370 6.40 -20.72 12.32
C MET A 370 5.77 -21.76 11.40
N LEU A 371 4.63 -21.41 10.81
CA LEU A 371 3.94 -22.18 9.78
C LEU A 371 4.18 -21.51 8.42
N ILE A 372 4.97 -22.15 7.57
CA ILE A 372 5.40 -21.59 6.27
C ILE A 372 4.83 -22.44 5.15
N SER A 373 4.29 -21.85 4.09
CA SER A 373 3.84 -22.64 2.94
C SER A 373 5.00 -23.33 2.23
N PHE A 374 4.80 -24.59 1.85
CA PHE A 374 5.67 -25.31 0.93
C PHE A 374 4.96 -25.51 -0.40
N TRP A 375 5.37 -24.69 -1.37
CA TRP A 375 4.77 -24.57 -2.69
C TRP A 375 5.85 -24.48 -3.77
N LYS A 376 5.45 -24.48 -5.05
CA LYS A 376 6.38 -24.61 -6.19
C LYS A 376 7.43 -23.49 -6.25
N GLN A 377 7.11 -22.30 -5.75
CA GLN A 377 7.95 -21.11 -5.77
C GLN A 377 8.75 -20.92 -4.47
N THR A 378 8.57 -21.77 -3.46
CA THR A 378 9.35 -21.69 -2.22
C THR A 378 10.85 -21.67 -2.53
N HIS A 379 11.52 -20.58 -2.13
CA HIS A 379 12.93 -20.39 -2.44
C HIS A 379 13.80 -21.44 -1.71
N PRO A 380 14.79 -22.08 -2.35
CA PRO A 380 15.61 -23.12 -1.70
C PRO A 380 16.37 -22.64 -0.46
N LEU A 381 16.77 -21.36 -0.42
CA LEU A 381 17.46 -20.80 0.75
C LEU A 381 16.56 -20.69 1.99
N THR A 382 15.22 -20.74 1.84
CA THR A 382 14.28 -20.80 2.96
C THR A 382 14.69 -21.89 3.94
N PHE A 383 15.02 -23.09 3.44
CA PHE A 383 15.45 -24.19 4.29
C PHE A 383 16.75 -23.90 5.04
N ASN A 384 17.72 -23.22 4.40
CA ASN A 384 18.98 -22.86 5.05
C ASN A 384 18.76 -21.86 6.19
N PHE A 385 17.92 -20.84 5.98
CA PHE A 385 17.60 -19.86 7.03
C PHE A 385 16.82 -20.49 8.17
N ILE A 386 15.84 -21.36 7.88
CA ILE A 386 15.12 -22.10 8.91
C ILE A 386 16.05 -23.03 9.70
N MET A 387 16.98 -23.72 9.04
CA MET A 387 17.98 -24.53 9.74
C MET A 387 18.90 -23.68 10.62
N SER A 388 19.28 -22.48 10.17
CA SER A 388 20.06 -21.53 10.97
C SER A 388 19.31 -21.03 12.21
N LEU A 389 17.98 -20.84 12.13
CA LEU A 389 17.18 -20.51 13.31
C LEU A 389 17.07 -21.72 14.24
N LYS A 390 16.77 -22.91 13.72
CA LYS A 390 16.65 -24.15 14.51
C LYS A 390 17.94 -24.51 15.25
N SER A 391 19.10 -24.26 14.65
CA SER A 391 20.38 -24.56 15.30
C SER A 391 20.62 -23.76 16.59
N LEU A 392 19.94 -22.62 16.78
CA LEU A 392 20.07 -21.81 17.99
C LEU A 392 19.55 -22.53 19.24
N CYS A 393 18.52 -23.36 19.09
CA CYS A 393 17.87 -24.04 20.21
C CYS A 393 18.40 -25.45 20.50
N MET A 394 19.39 -25.96 19.75
CA MET A 394 19.81 -27.36 19.88
C MET A 394 20.42 -27.69 21.25
N GLU A 395 21.14 -26.74 21.86
CA GLU A 395 21.85 -26.93 23.14
C GLU A 395 21.30 -26.03 24.26
N LEU A 396 20.20 -25.32 24.02
CA LEU A 396 19.62 -24.36 24.97
C LEU A 396 18.32 -24.92 25.56
N ALA A 397 18.35 -25.32 26.84
CA ALA A 397 17.21 -25.94 27.53
C ALA A 397 15.93 -25.07 27.53
N ASN A 398 16.07 -23.74 27.53
CA ASN A 398 14.96 -22.78 27.56
C ASN A 398 14.65 -22.15 26.18
N CYS A 399 15.08 -22.77 25.08
CA CYS A 399 14.85 -22.27 23.73
C CYS A 399 13.76 -23.09 23.03
N SER A 400 12.68 -22.44 22.60
CA SER A 400 11.54 -23.10 21.95
C SER A 400 11.26 -22.47 20.59
N LEU A 401 11.84 -23.05 19.54
CA LEU A 401 11.55 -22.71 18.16
C LEU A 401 11.09 -23.95 17.39
N GLU A 402 9.85 -23.93 16.93
CA GLU A 402 9.30 -24.96 16.06
C GLU A 402 8.96 -24.36 14.70
N VAL A 403 9.34 -25.04 13.62
CA VAL A 403 8.95 -24.64 12.25
C VAL A 403 8.40 -25.83 11.51
N LYS A 404 7.17 -25.68 11.01
CA LYS A 404 6.47 -26.63 10.15
C LYS A 404 6.19 -26.01 8.79
N PHE A 405 6.21 -26.86 7.77
CA PHE A 405 5.84 -26.49 6.42
C PHE A 405 4.42 -26.97 6.12
N PHE A 406 3.56 -26.04 5.72
CA PHE A 406 2.22 -26.35 5.30
C PHE A 406 2.24 -26.82 3.84
N SER A 407 1.85 -28.08 3.60
CA SER A 407 1.79 -28.64 2.26
C SER A 407 0.64 -29.61 2.10
N ARG A 408 -0.08 -29.48 0.97
CA ARG A 408 -1.10 -30.43 0.56
C ARG A 408 -0.53 -31.79 0.14
N ARG A 409 0.76 -31.88 -0.21
CA ARG A 409 1.30 -33.09 -0.84
C ARG A 409 1.36 -34.26 0.14
N GLU A 410 0.52 -35.24 -0.15
CA GLU A 410 0.80 -36.63 0.15
C GLU A 410 1.00 -37.47 -1.12
N GLN A 411 0.34 -37.21 -2.27
CA GLN A 411 0.50 -38.15 -3.41
C GLN A 411 0.05 -37.77 -4.85
N MET A 412 -0.06 -36.51 -5.31
CA MET A 412 -0.43 -36.26 -6.74
C MET A 412 0.40 -35.19 -7.44
N ALA A 413 0.90 -35.55 -8.63
CA ALA A 413 1.93 -34.81 -9.38
C ALA A 413 1.41 -33.63 -10.23
N ASN A 414 0.10 -33.52 -10.49
CA ASN A 414 -0.40 -32.66 -11.57
C ASN A 414 -1.44 -31.58 -11.17
N SER A 415 -1.79 -31.41 -9.89
CA SER A 415 -2.64 -30.29 -9.45
C SER A 415 -1.83 -29.27 -8.66
N GLN A 416 -2.01 -27.98 -8.94
CA GLN A 416 -1.38 -26.90 -8.15
C GLN A 416 -1.77 -27.10 -6.67
N PRO A 417 -0.80 -27.28 -5.75
CA PRO A 417 -1.09 -27.45 -4.32
C PRO A 417 -1.90 -26.27 -3.80
N GLY A 418 -2.94 -26.53 -3.00
CA GLY A 418 -3.57 -25.47 -2.20
C GLY A 418 -2.48 -24.82 -1.35
N VAL A 419 -2.30 -23.50 -1.52
CA VAL A 419 -1.26 -22.72 -0.83
C VAL A 419 -1.89 -22.08 0.39
N ASN A 420 -1.22 -22.18 1.55
CA ASN A 420 -1.56 -21.34 2.71
C ASN A 420 -0.97 -19.95 2.46
N HIS A 421 -1.83 -19.03 2.04
CA HIS A 421 -1.43 -17.71 1.62
C HIS A 421 -1.54 -16.65 2.73
N ASN A 422 -1.78 -17.08 3.97
CA ASN A 422 -1.90 -16.22 5.14
C ASN A 422 -0.63 -15.38 5.37
N LYS A 423 -0.79 -14.16 5.90
CA LYS A 423 0.28 -13.30 6.41
C LYS A 423 -0.15 -12.68 7.74
N TYR A 424 0.00 -13.42 8.83
CA TYR A 424 -0.33 -12.91 10.17
C TYR A 424 0.63 -13.44 11.24
N MET A 425 0.65 -12.72 12.35
CA MET A 425 1.32 -13.12 13.57
C MET A 425 0.37 -12.91 14.75
N VAL A 426 0.32 -13.88 15.66
CA VAL A 426 -0.44 -13.79 16.91
C VAL A 426 0.47 -14.10 18.08
N THR A 427 0.40 -13.26 19.11
CA THR A 427 1.17 -13.39 20.35
C THR A 427 0.23 -13.51 21.53
N ASP A 428 0.77 -13.59 22.75
CA ASP A 428 -0.02 -13.51 23.98
C ASP A 428 -0.59 -12.11 24.27
N SER A 429 -0.13 -11.06 23.57
CA SER A 429 -0.53 -9.67 23.82
C SER A 429 -1.18 -8.97 22.62
N ALA A 430 -0.99 -9.47 21.40
CA ALA A 430 -1.44 -8.79 20.19
C ALA A 430 -1.68 -9.74 19.02
N VAL A 431 -2.39 -9.24 18.02
CA VAL A 431 -2.44 -9.82 16.68
C VAL A 431 -2.01 -8.78 15.65
N TYR A 432 -1.21 -9.22 14.68
CA TYR A 432 -0.83 -8.49 13.48
C TYR A 432 -1.35 -9.24 12.25
N ILE A 433 -2.11 -8.55 11.40
CA ILE A 433 -2.58 -9.07 10.11
C ILE A 433 -2.01 -8.17 9.03
N GLY A 434 -1.23 -8.74 8.11
CA GLY A 434 -0.52 -7.99 7.07
C GLY A 434 -0.83 -8.47 5.67
N ASN A 435 -0.18 -7.84 4.70
CA ASN A 435 -0.25 -8.23 3.29
C ASN A 435 1.06 -8.85 2.78
N HIS A 436 2.17 -8.67 3.50
CA HIS A 436 3.51 -9.09 3.07
C HIS A 436 3.94 -10.43 3.63
N ASP A 437 4.52 -11.25 2.76
CA ASP A 437 5.33 -12.38 3.19
C ASP A 437 6.63 -11.89 3.83
N TRP A 438 7.26 -12.74 4.65
CA TRP A 438 8.41 -12.34 5.46
C TRP A 438 9.70 -12.43 4.64
N VAL A 439 9.74 -11.61 3.59
CA VAL A 439 10.80 -11.53 2.58
C VAL A 439 11.30 -10.09 2.50
N GLY A 440 12.61 -9.87 2.53
CA GLY A 440 13.18 -8.53 2.61
C GLY A 440 12.77 -7.58 1.47
N SER A 441 12.60 -8.10 0.25
CA SER A 441 12.13 -7.30 -0.88
C SER A 441 10.68 -6.83 -0.77
N GLU A 442 9.82 -7.56 -0.04
CA GLU A 442 8.41 -7.17 0.15
C GLU A 442 8.35 -5.84 0.92
N PHE A 443 9.00 -5.76 2.08
CA PHE A 443 8.98 -4.56 2.92
C PHE A 443 9.73 -3.35 2.32
N VAL A 444 10.76 -3.60 1.50
CA VAL A 444 11.62 -2.53 0.97
C VAL A 444 11.08 -1.91 -0.32
N TYR A 445 10.45 -2.70 -1.20
CA TYR A 445 10.02 -2.23 -2.51
C TYR A 445 8.50 -2.21 -2.68
N ASN A 446 7.78 -3.11 -2.02
CA ASN A 446 6.35 -3.26 -2.26
C ASN A 446 5.53 -2.46 -1.26
N ALA A 447 4.46 -1.84 -1.76
CA ALA A 447 3.48 -1.21 -0.89
C ALA A 447 2.62 -2.27 -0.22
N GLY A 448 2.47 -2.19 1.09
CA GLY A 448 1.71 -3.13 1.90
C GLY A 448 1.02 -2.41 3.04
N THR A 449 -0.02 -3.04 3.59
CA THR A 449 -0.76 -2.53 4.74
C THR A 449 -0.86 -3.62 5.81
N GLY A 450 -0.76 -3.21 7.07
CA GLY A 450 -0.93 -4.08 8.23
C GLY A 450 -1.93 -3.48 9.23
N LEU A 451 -2.54 -4.35 10.03
CA LEU A 451 -3.40 -3.98 11.15
C LEU A 451 -2.88 -4.65 12.41
N VAL A 452 -2.71 -3.86 13.46
CA VAL A 452 -2.44 -4.35 14.81
C VAL A 452 -3.66 -4.17 15.67
N ILE A 453 -3.97 -5.20 16.46
CA ILE A 453 -5.00 -5.17 17.50
C ILE A 453 -4.40 -5.71 18.79
N LYS A 454 -4.50 -4.93 19.87
CA LYS A 454 -3.97 -5.24 21.20
C LYS A 454 -5.08 -5.09 22.24
N PRO A 455 -5.51 -6.17 22.92
CA PRO A 455 -6.45 -6.05 24.04
C PRO A 455 -5.90 -5.15 25.16
N THR A 456 -6.70 -4.25 25.72
CA THR A 456 -6.28 -3.39 26.85
C THR A 456 -6.51 -4.07 28.19
N GLN A 457 -7.42 -5.05 28.23
CA GLN A 457 -7.78 -5.81 29.43
C GLN A 457 -7.93 -7.28 29.06
N THR A 458 -7.53 -8.17 29.96
CA THR A 458 -7.93 -9.58 29.96
C THR A 458 -9.41 -9.65 30.37
N LEU A 459 -10.34 -9.44 29.46
CA LEU A 459 -11.76 -9.33 29.81
C LEU A 459 -12.52 -10.66 29.80
N LYS A 460 -13.05 -10.97 30.99
CA LYS A 460 -14.34 -11.58 31.38
C LYS A 460 -15.16 -12.41 30.37
N GLU A 461 -15.41 -13.66 30.79
CA GLU A 461 -16.63 -14.51 30.74
C GLU A 461 -17.50 -14.67 29.47
N ARG A 462 -17.44 -13.82 28.43
CA ARG A 462 -18.33 -13.97 27.26
C ARG A 462 -17.61 -13.87 25.91
N GLY A 463 -17.37 -15.06 25.33
CA GLY A 463 -16.94 -15.24 23.94
C GLY A 463 -15.43 -15.15 23.75
N ALA A 464 -14.93 -15.77 22.68
CA ALA A 464 -13.52 -15.72 22.33
C ALA A 464 -13.17 -14.37 21.68
N THR A 465 -12.15 -13.70 22.21
CA THR A 465 -11.56 -12.48 21.64
C THR A 465 -11.00 -12.72 20.25
N ILE A 466 -10.77 -11.66 19.46
CA ILE A 466 -10.16 -11.81 18.13
C ILE A 466 -8.78 -12.48 18.19
N LEU A 467 -8.01 -12.20 19.26
CA LEU A 467 -6.71 -12.81 19.50
C LEU A 467 -6.84 -14.33 19.70
N GLU A 468 -7.81 -14.77 20.51
CA GLU A 468 -8.10 -16.19 20.73
C GLU A 468 -8.60 -16.88 19.46
N GLN A 469 -9.43 -16.20 18.65
CA GLN A 469 -9.91 -16.73 17.36
C GLN A 469 -8.74 -16.94 16.38
N VAL A 470 -7.85 -15.96 16.21
CA VAL A 470 -6.69 -16.09 15.32
C VAL A 470 -5.70 -17.13 15.84
N LYS A 471 -5.49 -17.21 17.16
CA LYS A 471 -4.71 -18.28 17.78
C LYS A 471 -5.32 -19.65 17.52
N ALA A 472 -6.64 -19.81 17.65
CA ALA A 472 -7.33 -21.06 17.38
C ALA A 472 -7.18 -21.49 15.92
N VAL A 473 -7.25 -20.54 14.98
CA VAL A 473 -6.95 -20.81 13.56
C VAL A 473 -5.52 -21.30 13.38
N PHE A 474 -4.53 -20.61 13.97
CA PHE A 474 -3.14 -21.04 13.90
C PHE A 474 -2.96 -22.46 14.43
N GLU A 475 -3.50 -22.76 15.61
CA GLU A 475 -3.35 -24.07 16.25
C GLU A 475 -4.07 -25.18 15.47
N ARG A 476 -5.25 -24.90 14.90
CA ARG A 476 -5.95 -25.82 13.99
C ARG A 476 -5.08 -26.17 12.79
N ASP A 477 -4.51 -25.16 12.15
CA ASP A 477 -3.67 -25.34 10.96
C ASP A 477 -2.35 -26.04 11.32
N TRP A 478 -1.76 -25.71 12.46
CA TRP A 478 -0.51 -26.25 13.00
C TRP A 478 -0.59 -27.74 13.37
N HIS A 479 -1.74 -28.17 13.91
CA HIS A 479 -1.99 -29.57 14.28
C HIS A 479 -2.62 -30.38 13.15
N SER A 480 -2.95 -29.75 12.02
CA SER A 480 -3.48 -30.45 10.86
C SER A 480 -2.45 -31.39 10.23
N ARG A 481 -2.93 -32.40 9.49
CA ARG A 481 -2.10 -33.31 8.68
C ARG A 481 -1.27 -32.60 7.60
N TYR A 482 -1.61 -31.36 7.29
CA TYR A 482 -0.96 -30.56 6.25
C TYR A 482 0.29 -29.85 6.78
N ALA A 483 0.44 -29.69 8.09
CA ALA A 483 1.61 -29.08 8.71
C ALA A 483 2.68 -30.13 9.04
N LYS A 484 3.75 -30.19 8.23
CA LYS A 484 4.79 -31.22 8.30
C LYS A 484 6.13 -30.64 8.75
N THR A 485 6.81 -31.31 9.67
CA THR A 485 8.22 -31.04 9.97
C THR A 485 9.08 -31.68 8.89
N LEU A 486 9.81 -30.88 8.10
CA LEU A 486 10.78 -31.43 7.16
C LEU A 486 12.02 -31.87 7.93
N GLN A 487 12.31 -33.17 7.92
CA GLN A 487 13.58 -33.70 8.41
C GLN A 487 14.66 -33.56 7.33
N ALA A 488 15.86 -33.16 7.73
CA ALA A 488 17.02 -32.99 6.85
C ALA A 488 17.44 -34.29 6.12
N SER A 489 16.99 -35.46 6.57
CA SER A 489 17.30 -36.78 6.02
C SER A 489 16.39 -37.21 4.87
N ASN A 490 15.19 -36.65 4.74
CA ASN A 490 14.30 -36.93 3.60
C ASN A 490 14.72 -36.05 2.41
N ARG A 491 15.81 -36.47 1.78
CA ARG A 491 16.13 -36.17 0.38
C ARG A 491 14.98 -36.71 -0.47
N THR A 492 13.90 -35.94 -0.53
CA THR A 492 12.87 -36.11 -1.54
C THR A 492 13.55 -36.15 -2.91
N PRO A 493 13.04 -36.93 -3.88
CA PRO A 493 13.54 -36.94 -5.27
C PRO A 493 13.50 -35.55 -5.93
N GLU A 494 12.86 -34.55 -5.32
CA GLU A 494 12.87 -33.15 -5.78
C GLU A 494 14.12 -32.38 -5.32
N GLY A 495 14.74 -32.74 -4.19
CA GLY A 495 16.05 -32.19 -3.79
C GLY A 495 17.18 -32.53 -4.78
N SER A 496 17.07 -33.63 -5.53
CA SER A 496 18.02 -33.96 -6.60
C SER A 496 17.75 -33.19 -7.90
N LYS A 497 16.51 -32.74 -8.16
CA LYS A 497 16.18 -31.86 -9.30
C LYS A 497 16.83 -30.48 -9.18
N TYR A 498 16.98 -29.94 -7.96
CA TYR A 498 17.63 -28.63 -7.76
C TYR A 498 19.16 -28.67 -7.93
N ARG A 499 19.79 -29.84 -7.89
CA ARG A 499 21.22 -30.01 -8.26
C ARG A 499 21.44 -29.85 -9.77
N ASN A 500 20.43 -30.16 -10.59
CA ASN A 500 20.51 -30.06 -12.05
C ASN A 500 20.27 -28.65 -12.59
N LEU A 501 19.54 -27.78 -11.87
CA LEU A 501 19.41 -26.36 -12.23
C LEU A 501 20.73 -25.61 -12.04
N HIS A 502 21.48 -25.91 -10.98
CA HIS A 502 22.80 -25.30 -10.76
C HIS A 502 23.85 -25.77 -11.79
N ASN A 503 23.74 -27.00 -12.29
CA ASN A 503 24.62 -27.51 -13.36
C ASN A 503 24.26 -26.93 -14.75
N ASN A 504 22.97 -26.69 -15.04
CA ASN A 504 22.56 -26.08 -16.31
C ASN A 504 22.85 -24.57 -16.41
N GLN A 505 22.92 -23.85 -15.29
CA GLN A 505 23.39 -22.46 -15.29
C GLN A 505 24.91 -22.37 -15.48
N ARG A 506 25.70 -23.25 -14.85
CA ARG A 506 27.14 -23.33 -15.09
C ARG A 506 27.52 -23.74 -16.52
N SER A 507 26.67 -24.49 -17.23
CA SER A 507 26.93 -24.85 -18.63
C SER A 507 26.52 -23.76 -19.64
N ARG A 508 25.70 -22.78 -19.24
CA ARG A 508 25.36 -21.61 -20.07
C ARG A 508 26.41 -20.50 -19.94
N ASP A 509 26.96 -20.29 -18.74
CA ASP A 509 28.03 -19.29 -18.54
C ASP A 509 29.40 -19.74 -19.07
N LYS A 510 29.60 -21.03 -19.37
CA LYS A 510 30.80 -21.54 -20.06
C LYS A 510 30.69 -21.52 -21.59
N ARG A 511 29.59 -21.02 -22.15
CA ARG A 511 29.37 -20.92 -23.61
C ARG A 511 29.36 -19.46 -24.12
N ILE A 512 29.78 -18.53 -23.26
CA ILE A 512 30.06 -17.13 -23.61
C ILE A 512 31.42 -16.78 -22.98
N ILE A 513 32.49 -17.37 -23.52
CA ILE A 513 33.84 -16.82 -23.57
C ILE A 513 34.39 -17.20 -24.94
#